data_AF-A0A972I1J3-F1
#
_entry.id   AF-A0A972I1J3-F1
#
_cell.length_a   1.000
_cell.length_b   1.000
_cell.length_c   1.000
_cell.angle_alpha   90.00
_cell.angle_beta   90.00
_cell.angle_gamma   90.00
#
_symmetry.space_group_name_H-M   'P 1'
#
loop_
_entity.id
_entity.type
_entity.pdbx_description
1 polymer ?
#
loop_
_entity_poly.entity_id
_entity_poly.type
_entity_poly.pdbx_seq_one_letter_code
_entity_poly.pdbx_strand_id
1 'polypeptide(L)'
;MNYRIEEETLIEAPFYCDYGYNIEVGENFFANFGCVILEVNKVTIGDNVLIGPYVQIYTAAHPMDPTERLSGKEFGKPEVILYKINRFKLG
;
A
#
# COMPACT_ATOMS: atom_id res chain seq x y z
N MET A 1 14.37 -7.98 -19.61
CA MET A 1 12.93 -8.20 -19.72
C MET A 1 12.25 -6.85 -19.64
N ASN A 2 11.52 -6.44 -20.67
CA ASN A 2 10.77 -5.19 -20.70
C ASN A 2 9.32 -5.54 -20.40
N TYR A 3 8.88 -5.43 -19.15
CA TYR A 3 7.46 -5.48 -18.83
C TYR A 3 6.86 -4.13 -19.22
N ARG A 4 6.12 -4.12 -20.32
CA ARG A 4 5.19 -3.04 -20.66
C ARG A 4 3.90 -3.38 -19.92
N ILE A 5 3.63 -2.67 -18.84
CA ILE A 5 2.34 -2.74 -18.16
C ILE A 5 1.41 -1.86 -18.97
N GLU A 6 0.70 -2.47 -19.91
CA GLU A 6 -0.36 -1.84 -20.69
C GLU A 6 -1.68 -2.24 -20.00
N GLU A 7 -2.31 -1.30 -19.27
CA GLU A 7 -3.67 -1.34 -18.71
C GLU A 7 -4.02 -2.42 -17.65
N GLU A 8 -3.05 -3.17 -17.13
CA GLU A 8 -3.32 -4.21 -16.13
C GLU A 8 -2.85 -3.83 -14.71
N THR A 9 -3.76 -3.92 -13.74
CA THR A 9 -3.45 -3.99 -12.32
C THR A 9 -2.89 -5.38 -12.03
N LEU A 10 -1.61 -5.47 -11.68
CA LEU A 10 -0.92 -6.74 -11.40
C LEU A 10 -0.42 -6.79 -9.96
N ILE A 11 -0.73 -7.89 -9.27
CA ILE A 11 -0.30 -8.17 -7.91
C ILE A 11 0.37 -9.53 -7.89
N GLU A 12 1.67 -9.54 -7.59
CA GLU A 12 2.45 -10.77 -7.46
C GLU A 12 2.23 -11.42 -6.08
N ALA A 13 1.88 -12.70 -6.09
CA ALA A 13 1.63 -13.46 -4.87
C ALA A 13 2.95 -13.90 -4.20
N PRO A 14 3.06 -13.89 -2.86
CA PRO A 14 1.98 -13.57 -1.93
C PRO A 14 1.78 -12.06 -1.77
N PHE A 15 0.51 -11.67 -1.66
CA PHE A 15 0.07 -10.34 -1.27
C PHE A 15 -0.78 -10.47 -0.01
N TYR A 16 -0.55 -9.60 0.96
CA TYR A 16 -1.25 -9.62 2.24
C TYR A 16 -2.00 -8.32 2.45
N CYS A 17 -3.26 -8.43 2.83
CA CYS A 17 -4.11 -7.32 3.23
C CYS A 17 -5.02 -7.71 4.41
N ASP A 18 -5.45 -6.74 5.21
CA ASP A 18 -6.37 -7.00 6.33
C ASP A 18 -7.79 -7.29 5.83
N TYR A 19 -8.26 -6.47 4.89
CA TYR A 19 -9.65 -6.37 4.44
C TYR A 19 -9.80 -6.36 2.91
N GLY A 20 -8.81 -5.84 2.18
CA GLY A 20 -8.81 -5.59 0.74
C GLY A 20 -9.64 -4.38 0.30
N TYR A 21 -10.82 -4.17 0.90
CA TYR A 21 -11.79 -3.17 0.41
C TYR A 21 -11.44 -1.70 0.69
N ASN A 22 -10.47 -1.43 1.58
CA ASN A 22 -9.99 -0.06 1.83
C ASN A 22 -8.84 0.36 0.90
N ILE A 23 -8.45 -0.50 -0.04
CA ILE A 23 -7.38 -0.24 -1.01
C ILE A 23 -8.00 0.16 -2.35
N GLU A 24 -7.77 1.40 -2.76
CA GLU A 24 -8.13 1.89 -4.09
C GLU A 24 -6.85 2.10 -4.91
N VAL A 25 -6.79 1.51 -6.11
CA VAL A 25 -5.64 1.65 -7.02
C VAL A 25 -6.06 2.28 -8.35
N GLY A 26 -5.21 3.15 -8.88
CA GLY A 26 -5.33 3.74 -10.20
C GLY A 26 -4.86 2.80 -11.31
N GLU A 27 -4.75 3.33 -12.52
CA GLU A 27 -4.36 2.56 -13.72
C GLU A 27 -2.88 2.15 -13.69
N ASN A 28 -2.54 1.03 -14.32
CA ASN A 28 -1.15 0.53 -14.44
C ASN A 28 -0.45 0.34 -13.08
N PHE A 29 -1.17 -0.20 -12.09
CA PHE A 29 -0.62 -0.54 -10.79
C PHE A 29 0.13 -1.87 -10.80
N PHE A 30 1.30 -1.91 -10.17
CA PHE A 30 2.04 -3.14 -9.94
C PHE A 30 2.48 -3.26 -8.49
N ALA A 31 2.14 -4.39 -7.85
CA ALA A 31 2.70 -4.82 -6.58
C ALA A 31 3.57 -6.05 -6.76
N ASN A 32 4.85 -5.93 -6.43
CA ASN A 32 5.79 -7.03 -6.51
C ASN A 32 5.67 -7.98 -5.29
N PHE A 33 6.37 -9.11 -5.35
CA PHE A 33 6.30 -10.21 -4.39
C PHE A 33 6.39 -9.77 -2.93
N GLY A 34 5.52 -10.33 -2.09
CA GLY A 34 5.56 -10.16 -0.64
C GLY A 34 5.09 -8.80 -0.15
N CYS A 35 4.34 -8.05 -0.98
CA CYS A 35 3.75 -6.78 -0.57
C CYS A 35 2.70 -7.00 0.55
N VAL A 36 2.76 -6.14 1.57
CA VAL A 36 1.83 -6.12 2.70
C VAL A 36 1.18 -4.74 2.79
N ILE A 37 -0.14 -4.69 2.83
CA ILE A 37 -0.90 -3.48 3.13
C ILE A 37 -1.77 -3.79 4.35
N LEU A 38 -1.72 -2.99 5.42
CA LEU A 38 -2.59 -3.15 6.60
C LEU A 38 -3.54 -1.94 6.69
N GLU A 39 -4.70 -2.08 6.07
CA GLU A 39 -5.68 -1.04 5.73
C GLU A 39 -6.89 -1.00 6.67
N VAL A 40 -6.66 -0.76 7.96
CA VAL A 40 -7.74 -0.38 8.91
C VAL A 40 -8.39 0.96 8.52
N ASN A 41 -7.70 1.78 7.72
CA ASN A 41 -8.21 3.00 7.09
C ASN A 41 -7.88 3.04 5.58
N LYS A 42 -8.43 4.01 4.86
CA LYS A 42 -8.29 4.15 3.40
C LYS A 42 -6.82 4.26 2.95
N VAL A 43 -6.49 3.52 1.90
CA VAL A 43 -5.23 3.59 1.16
C VAL A 43 -5.55 3.87 -0.31
N THR A 44 -5.11 5.01 -0.82
CA THR A 44 -5.29 5.38 -2.22
C THR A 44 -3.94 5.39 -2.94
N ILE A 45 -3.84 4.60 -4.00
CA ILE A 45 -2.67 4.50 -4.86
C ILE A 45 -3.04 5.03 -6.23
N GLY A 46 -2.34 6.06 -6.70
CA GLY A 46 -2.60 6.66 -8.00
C GLY A 46 -2.04 5.87 -9.18
N ASP A 47 -2.14 6.45 -10.37
CA ASP A 47 -1.78 5.79 -11.62
C ASP A 47 -0.26 5.57 -11.75
N ASN A 48 0.09 4.50 -12.47
CA ASN A 48 1.46 4.12 -12.85
C ASN A 48 2.40 3.87 -11.66
N VAL A 49 1.86 3.50 -10.49
CA VAL A 49 2.65 3.18 -9.31
C VAL A 49 3.19 1.74 -9.40
N LEU A 50 4.50 1.62 -9.19
CA LEU A 50 5.20 0.33 -9.12
C LEU A 50 5.76 0.16 -7.71
N ILE A 51 5.26 -0.82 -6.97
CA ILE A 51 5.71 -1.19 -5.64
C ILE A 51 6.77 -2.29 -5.76
N GLY A 52 7.93 -2.09 -5.13
CA GLY A 52 9.02 -3.07 -5.11
C GLY A 52 8.74 -4.27 -4.18
N PRO A 53 9.60 -5.32 -4.22
CA PRO A 53 9.43 -6.51 -3.37
C PRO A 53 9.45 -6.16 -1.87
N TYR A 54 8.63 -6.84 -1.07
CA TYR A 54 8.56 -6.72 0.39
C TYR A 54 8.30 -5.30 0.93
N VAL A 55 7.67 -4.44 0.13
CA VAL A 55 7.18 -3.15 0.61
C VAL A 55 5.97 -3.36 1.52
N GLN A 56 5.91 -2.57 2.58
CA GLN A 56 4.87 -2.66 3.60
C GLN A 56 4.24 -1.28 3.85
N ILE A 57 2.92 -1.18 3.78
CA ILE A 57 2.14 0.06 3.93
C ILE A 57 1.14 -0.12 5.06
N TYR A 58 1.14 0.77 6.06
CA TYR A 58 0.32 0.60 7.26
C TYR A 58 -0.53 1.83 7.55
N THR A 59 -1.83 1.61 7.68
CA THR A 59 -2.75 2.52 8.36
C THR A 59 -3.08 2.02 9.77
N ALA A 60 -3.01 0.72 10.00
CA ALA A 60 -3.21 0.12 11.33
C ALA A 60 -2.19 0.64 12.35
N ALA A 61 -2.66 0.98 13.55
CA ALA A 61 -1.82 1.36 14.67
C ALA A 61 -2.48 1.00 16.01
N HIS A 62 -1.64 0.94 17.05
CA HIS A 62 -2.08 0.78 18.44
C HIS A 62 -1.70 1.99 19.28
N PRO A 63 -2.43 2.22 20.39
CA PRO A 63 -2.01 3.16 21.41
C PRO A 63 -0.56 2.92 21.85
N MET A 64 0.13 4.02 22.15
CA MET A 64 1.47 4.00 22.74
C MET A 64 1.41 3.78 24.25
N ASP A 65 0.32 4.18 24.89
CA ASP A 65 0.07 3.88 26.29
C ASP A 65 -0.10 2.36 26.48
N PRO A 66 0.66 1.71 27.38
CA PRO A 66 0.60 0.28 27.57
C PRO A 66 -0.76 -0.21 28.06
N THR A 67 -1.43 0.54 28.94
CA THR A 67 -2.74 0.16 29.49
C THR A 67 -3.80 0.19 28.40
N GLU A 68 -3.80 1.22 27.55
CA GLU A 68 -4.71 1.29 26.40
C GLU A 68 -4.41 0.22 25.34
N ARG A 69 -3.12 -0.04 25.05
CA ARG A 69 -2.74 -1.10 24.10
C ARG A 69 -3.22 -2.48 24.57
N LEU A 70 -3.13 -2.76 25.87
CA LEU A 70 -3.57 -4.03 26.45
C LEU A 70 -5.09 -4.21 26.43
N SER A 71 -5.88 -3.15 26.19
CA SER A 71 -7.33 -3.27 26.05
C SER A 71 -7.76 -3.83 24.68
N GLY A 72 -6.82 -4.13 23.78
CA GLY A 72 -7.09 -4.60 22.43
C GLY A 72 -7.59 -3.51 21.48
N LYS A 73 -7.45 -2.23 21.85
CA LYS A 73 -7.83 -1.12 20.97
C LYS A 73 -6.80 -0.97 19.83
N GLU A 74 -7.33 -0.74 18.65
CA GLU A 74 -6.60 -0.37 17.45
C GLU A 74 -7.26 0.84 16.80
N PHE A 75 -6.51 1.56 15.98
CA PHE A 75 -7.05 2.68 15.20
C PHE A 75 -6.35 2.81 13.86
N GLY A 76 -7.07 3.38 12.90
CA GLY A 76 -6.51 3.82 11.64
C GLY A 76 -5.80 5.17 11.79
N LYS A 77 -4.53 5.23 11.41
CA LYS A 77 -3.81 6.49 11.14
C LYS A 77 -4.37 7.16 9.87
N PRO A 78 -4.02 8.44 9.59
CA PRO A 78 -4.58 9.16 8.46
C PRO A 78 -4.38 8.41 7.14
N GLU A 79 -5.28 8.66 6.19
CA GLU A 79 -5.26 8.11 4.83
C GLU A 79 -3.86 8.17 4.22
N VAL A 80 -3.41 7.03 3.65
CA VAL A 80 -2.14 6.95 2.93
C VAL A 80 -2.42 7.16 1.46
N ILE A 81 -1.69 8.12 0.86
CA ILE A 81 -1.81 8.41 -0.55
C ILE A 81 -0.45 8.24 -1.25
N LEU A 82 -0.39 7.31 -2.21
CA LEU A 82 0.82 7.00 -2.96
C LEU A 82 0.68 7.42 -4.42
N TYR A 83 1.66 8.18 -4.92
CA TYR A 83 1.71 8.59 -6.32
C TYR A 83 3.10 8.37 -6.88
N LYS A 84 3.18 8.08 -8.18
CA LYS A 84 4.45 8.11 -8.91
C LYS A 84 4.97 9.54 -8.95
N ILE A 85 6.05 9.82 -8.21
CA ILE A 85 6.79 11.06 -8.39
C ILE A 85 7.55 10.93 -9.71
N ASN A 86 7.22 11.78 -10.69
CA ASN A 86 8.05 11.97 -11.87
C ASN A 86 9.42 12.43 -11.39
N ARG A 87 10.40 11.53 -11.33
CA ARG A 87 11.78 11.94 -11.06
C ARG A 87 12.17 13.00 -12.09
N PHE A 88 12.68 14.12 -11.59
CA PHE A 88 13.46 15.08 -12.33
C PHE A 88 14.37 14.34 -13.31
N LYS A 89 14.35 14.73 -14.59
CA LYS A 89 15.43 14.41 -15.51
C LYS A 89 16.70 14.96 -14.88
N LEU A 90 17.51 14.11 -14.25
CA LEU A 90 18.93 14.37 -14.08
C LEU A 90 19.50 14.28 -15.50
N GLY A 91 19.53 15.43 -16.16
CA GLY A 91 20.33 15.66 -17.36
C GLY A 91 21.80 15.82 -16.99
#